data_AF-A0A9P0F9Z9-F1
#
_entry.id   AF-A0A9P0F9Z9-F1
#
_cell.length_a   1.000
_cell.length_b   1.000
_cell.length_c   1.000
_cell.angle_alpha   90.00
_cell.angle_beta   90.00
_cell.angle_gamma   90.00
#
_symmetry.space_group_name_H-M   'P 1'
#
loop_
_entity.id
_entity.type
_entity.pdbx_description
1 polymer ?
#
loop_
_entity_poly.entity_id
_entity_poly.type
_entity_poly.pdbx_seq_one_letter_code
_entity_poly.pdbx_strand_id
1 'polypeptide(L)'
;MNLRSEGQEAAAQVIEGFLDSLRNKPVGRGNIIPYTLKEALALIIDHGLSKDAYLKLRKGAKERNANIYPSYDKVKEAKKECYPQERTFNEASADVKLQSLLDHTTNRIVKLQSPVLHTIQNMSDLELISKWGFDGSSNHPSYKQ
;
A
#
# COMPACT_ATOMS: atom_id res chain seq x y z
N MET A 1 46.66 -24.05 5.34
CA MET A 1 47.22 -24.20 3.99
C MET A 1 47.35 -22.81 3.39
N ASN A 2 48.56 -22.30 3.23
CA ASN A 2 48.82 -20.95 2.72
C ASN A 2 49.37 -21.09 1.29
N LEU A 3 48.54 -20.78 0.30
CA LEU A 3 48.85 -21.00 -1.12
C LEU A 3 50.08 -20.21 -1.60
N ARG A 4 50.45 -19.13 -0.88
CA ARG A 4 51.68 -18.35 -1.14
C ARG A 4 52.95 -19.05 -0.63
N SER A 5 52.87 -19.84 0.44
CA SER A 5 54.02 -20.62 0.92
C SER A 5 54.28 -21.89 0.10
N GLU A 6 53.35 -22.27 -0.78
CA GLU A 6 53.42 -23.47 -1.64
C GLU A 6 53.80 -23.11 -3.10
N GLY A 7 54.20 -21.87 -3.38
CA GLY A 7 54.66 -21.43 -4.71
C GLY A 7 53.55 -21.26 -5.77
N GLN A 8 52.28 -21.36 -5.37
CA GLN A 8 51.12 -21.21 -6.28
C GLN A 8 50.63 -19.76 -6.32
N GLU A 9 51.52 -18.82 -6.63
CA GLU A 9 51.24 -17.38 -6.63
C GLU A 9 50.12 -16.99 -7.61
N ALA A 10 50.06 -17.63 -8.77
CA ALA A 10 49.03 -17.40 -9.78
C ALA A 10 47.63 -17.77 -9.26
N ALA A 11 47.49 -18.90 -8.57
CA ALA A 11 46.22 -19.32 -7.98
C ALA A 11 45.80 -18.38 -6.85
N ALA A 12 46.75 -17.94 -6.02
CA ALA A 12 46.49 -16.96 -4.96
C ALA A 12 46.04 -15.59 -5.52
N GLN A 13 46.65 -15.11 -6.62
CA GLN A 13 46.21 -13.86 -7.28
C GLN A 13 44.82 -13.97 -7.90
N VAL A 14 44.48 -15.11 -8.52
CA VAL A 14 43.14 -15.33 -9.08
C VAL A 14 42.09 -15.36 -7.97
N ILE A 15 42.39 -16.01 -6.85
CA ILE A 15 41.48 -16.07 -5.69
C ILE A 15 41.31 -14.69 -5.07
N GLU A 16 42.39 -13.94 -4.85
CA GLU A 16 42.31 -12.57 -4.30
C GLU A 16 41.55 -11.64 -5.25
N GLY A 17 41.81 -11.69 -6.57
CA GLY A 17 41.06 -10.92 -7.55
C GLY A 17 39.57 -11.27 -7.59
N PHE A 18 39.23 -12.55 -7.40
CA PHE A 18 37.84 -13.00 -7.30
C PHE A 18 37.18 -12.54 -5.99
N LEU A 19 37.88 -12.62 -4.86
CA LEU A 19 37.39 -12.14 -3.56
C LEU A 19 37.20 -10.62 -3.54
N ASP A 20 38.10 -9.85 -4.15
CA ASP A 20 37.96 -8.41 -4.32
C ASP A 20 36.81 -8.06 -5.27
N SER A 21 36.58 -8.86 -6.33
CA SER A 21 35.41 -8.75 -7.20
C SER A 21 34.10 -9.04 -6.44
N LEU A 22 34.09 -10.01 -5.52
CA LEU A 22 32.94 -10.30 -4.68
C LEU A 22 32.69 -9.22 -3.61
N ARG A 23 33.75 -8.65 -3.02
CA ARG A 23 33.65 -7.52 -2.08
C ARG A 23 33.18 -6.24 -2.74
N ASN A 24 33.58 -6.01 -3.99
CA ASN A 24 33.24 -4.81 -4.77
C ASN A 24 32.14 -5.05 -5.80
N LYS A 25 31.38 -6.15 -5.72
CA LYS A 25 30.17 -6.29 -6.52
C LYS A 25 29.25 -5.12 -6.13
N PRO A 26 28.93 -4.18 -7.04
CA PRO A 26 27.89 -3.23 -6.75
C PRO A 26 26.64 -4.07 -6.48
N VAL A 27 26.14 -4.02 -5.25
CA VAL A 27 24.81 -4.53 -4.94
C VAL A 27 23.91 -3.82 -5.93
N GLY A 28 23.45 -4.54 -6.95
CA GLY A 28 22.65 -3.96 -8.02
C GLY A 28 21.55 -3.15 -7.36
N ARG A 29 21.52 -1.85 -7.61
CA ARG A 29 20.47 -0.98 -7.10
C ARG A 29 19.19 -1.48 -7.75
N GLY A 30 18.46 -2.37 -7.08
CA GLY A 30 17.10 -2.69 -7.46
C GLY A 30 16.37 -1.36 -7.59
N ASN A 31 15.73 -1.13 -8.74
CA ASN A 31 14.98 0.10 -8.94
C ASN A 31 13.98 0.25 -7.78
N ILE A 32 14.02 1.41 -7.12
CA ILE A 32 13.12 1.72 -6.01
C ILE A 32 11.70 1.75 -6.58
N ILE A 33 10.85 0.80 -6.20
CA ILE A 33 9.45 0.75 -6.61
C ILE A 33 8.64 1.60 -5.63
N PRO A 34 8.04 2.72 -6.07
CA PRO A 34 7.21 3.54 -5.21
C PRO A 34 5.84 2.89 -4.96
N TYR A 35 5.25 3.22 -3.82
CA TYR A 35 3.86 2.87 -3.53
C TYR A 35 2.91 3.52 -4.52
N THR A 36 1.94 2.75 -5.01
CA THR A 36 0.76 3.29 -5.66
C THR A 36 -0.10 4.07 -4.66
N LEU A 37 -1.06 4.87 -5.17
CA LEU A 37 -1.97 5.63 -4.32
C LEU A 37 -2.80 4.73 -3.40
N LYS A 38 -3.21 3.56 -3.89
CA LYS A 38 -4.02 2.58 -3.15
C LYS A 38 -3.21 1.88 -2.07
N GLU A 39 -1.97 1.48 -2.38
CA GLU A 39 -1.09 0.86 -1.38
C GLU A 39 -0.70 1.85 -0.29
N ALA A 40 -0.43 3.11 -0.65
CA ALA A 40 -0.16 4.16 0.35
C ALA A 40 -1.39 4.45 1.22
N LEU A 41 -2.60 4.43 0.63
CA LEU A 41 -3.84 4.56 1.40
C LEU A 41 -4.05 3.37 2.35
N ALA A 42 -3.83 2.14 1.88
CA ALA A 42 -3.89 0.94 2.70
C ALA A 42 -2.90 1.02 3.87
N LEU A 43 -1.65 1.40 3.59
CA LEU A 43 -0.63 1.62 4.63
C LEU A 43 -1.10 2.58 5.73
N ILE A 44 -1.73 3.70 5.35
CA ILE A 44 -2.28 4.68 6.31
C ILE A 44 -3.39 4.06 7.17
N ILE A 45 -4.30 3.30 6.56
CA ILE A 45 -5.46 2.71 7.25
C ILE A 45 -5.02 1.57 8.16
N ASP A 46 -4.26 0.61 7.63
CA ASP A 46 -3.87 -0.62 8.32
C ASP A 46 -3.01 -0.33 9.56
N HIS A 47 -2.22 0.76 9.52
CA HIS A 47 -1.35 1.16 10.61
C HIS A 47 -1.88 2.36 11.40
N GLY A 48 -3.11 2.82 11.13
CA GLY A 48 -3.73 3.95 11.83
C GLY A 48 -2.90 5.25 11.78
N LEU A 49 -2.18 5.49 10.67
CA LEU A 49 -1.28 6.62 10.56
C LEU A 49 -2.05 7.94 10.50
N SER A 50 -1.64 8.90 11.34
CA SER A 50 -2.06 10.28 11.15
C SER A 50 -1.43 10.87 9.88
N LYS A 51 -2.04 11.94 9.35
CA LYS A 51 -1.48 12.72 8.24
C LYS A 51 -0.03 13.11 8.53
N ASP A 52 0.24 13.59 9.75
CA ASP A 52 1.57 14.05 10.13
C ASP A 52 2.59 12.91 10.21
N ALA A 53 2.19 11.74 10.71
CA ALA A 53 3.03 10.55 10.73
C ALA A 53 3.40 10.13 9.29
N TYR A 54 2.42 10.06 8.39
CA TYR A 54 2.65 9.76 6.97
C TYR A 54 3.60 10.77 6.31
N LEU A 55 3.41 12.07 6.57
CA LEU A 55 4.28 13.12 6.02
C LEU A 55 5.71 13.03 6.55
N LYS A 56 5.89 12.67 7.83
CA LYS A 56 7.22 12.42 8.42
C LYS A 56 7.91 11.21 7.77
N LEU A 57 7.19 10.09 7.59
CA LEU A 57 7.71 8.91 6.86
C LEU A 57 8.15 9.28 5.45
N ARG A 58 7.29 10.00 4.72
CA ARG A 58 7.61 10.49 3.38
C ARG A 58 8.84 11.39 3.34
N LYS A 59 8.95 12.32 4.29
CA LYS A 59 10.10 13.22 4.39
C LYS A 59 11.39 12.43 4.66
N GLY A 60 11.37 11.53 5.65
CA GLY A 60 12.53 10.71 6.00
C GLY A 60 13.01 9.80 4.88
N ALA A 61 12.10 9.27 4.06
CA ALA A 61 12.46 8.50 2.87
C ALA A 61 13.10 9.38 1.78
N LYS A 62 12.51 10.56 1.52
CA LYS A 62 13.05 11.52 0.55
C LYS A 62 14.45 12.03 0.91
N GLU A 63 14.70 12.30 2.18
CA GLU A 63 16.02 12.71 2.69
C GLU A 63 17.10 11.64 2.44
N ARG A 64 16.69 10.38 2.26
CA ARG A 64 17.56 9.23 1.95
C ARG A 64 17.54 8.87 0.46
N ASN A 65 17.13 9.80 -0.40
CA ASN A 65 16.97 9.62 -1.84
C ASN A 65 16.00 8.50 -2.24
N ALA A 66 15.06 8.13 -1.36
CA ALA A 66 14.01 7.15 -1.63
C ALA A 66 12.65 7.84 -1.78
N ASN A 67 12.24 8.12 -3.02
CA ASN A 67 10.93 8.71 -3.31
C ASN A 67 9.83 7.64 -3.39
N ILE A 68 9.66 6.86 -2.32
CA ILE A 68 8.75 5.70 -2.28
C ILE A 68 7.30 6.06 -1.97
N TYR A 69 7.05 7.15 -1.23
CA TYR A 69 5.70 7.50 -0.78
C TYR A 69 5.08 8.62 -1.64
N PRO A 70 3.88 8.40 -2.22
CA PRO A 70 3.19 9.43 -2.99
C PRO A 70 2.79 10.63 -2.12
N SER A 71 2.46 11.77 -2.74
CA SER A 71 1.99 12.94 -1.99
C SER A 71 0.67 12.64 -1.28
N TYR A 72 0.51 13.20 -0.09
CA TYR A 72 -0.71 13.00 0.69
C TYR A 72 -1.96 13.49 -0.04
N ASP A 73 -1.88 14.56 -0.85
CA ASP A 73 -3.04 15.08 -1.59
C ASP A 73 -3.58 14.08 -2.60
N LYS A 74 -2.70 13.36 -3.31
CA LYS A 74 -3.11 12.29 -4.23
C LYS A 74 -3.68 11.08 -3.48
N VAL A 75 -3.11 10.75 -2.31
CA VAL A 75 -3.66 9.69 -1.44
C VAL A 75 -5.04 10.08 -0.91
N LYS A 76 -5.24 11.36 -0.60
CA LYS A 76 -6.53 11.92 -0.19
C LYS A 76 -7.57 11.83 -1.31
N GLU A 77 -7.19 12.06 -2.56
CA GLU A 77 -8.06 11.86 -3.73
C GLU A 77 -8.45 10.38 -3.85
N ALA A 78 -7.49 9.45 -3.78
CA ALA A 78 -7.78 8.02 -3.78
C ALA A 78 -8.68 7.61 -2.60
N LYS A 79 -8.54 8.24 -1.43
CA LYS A 79 -9.44 8.05 -0.29
C LYS A 79 -10.86 8.52 -0.61
N LYS A 80 -11.01 9.64 -1.31
CA LYS A 80 -12.32 10.17 -1.72
C LYS A 80 -13.06 9.21 -2.65
N GLU A 81 -12.35 8.58 -3.58
CA GLU A 81 -12.90 7.56 -4.49
C GLU A 81 -13.40 6.30 -3.77
N CYS A 82 -13.01 6.10 -2.50
CA CYS A 82 -13.47 4.96 -1.71
C CYS A 82 -14.85 5.20 -1.08
N TYR A 83 -15.35 6.42 -1.07
CA TYR A 83 -16.63 6.71 -0.43
C TYR A 83 -17.79 6.67 -1.45
N PRO A 84 -19.01 6.24 -1.05
CA PRO A 84 -20.20 6.19 -1.93
C PRO A 84 -20.59 7.54 -2.58
N GLN A 85 -21.53 7.55 -3.51
CA GLN A 85 -22.08 8.81 -4.02
C GLN A 85 -23.31 9.21 -3.20
N GLU A 86 -23.80 10.45 -3.38
CA GLU A 86 -25.05 10.90 -2.75
C GLU A 86 -25.08 10.81 -1.22
N ARG A 87 -24.01 11.28 -0.57
CA ARG A 87 -23.99 11.45 0.89
C ARG A 87 -24.42 12.86 1.27
N THR A 88 -25.24 12.95 2.31
CA THR A 88 -25.58 14.20 2.98
C THR A 88 -25.10 14.15 4.41
N PHE A 89 -24.50 15.25 4.85
CA PHE A 89 -24.04 15.42 6.22
C PHE A 89 -24.73 16.65 6.80
N ASN A 90 -25.30 16.51 7.99
CA ASN A 90 -25.75 17.62 8.81
C ASN A 90 -25.19 17.45 10.23
N GLU A 91 -25.53 18.34 11.15
CA GLU A 91 -24.99 18.31 12.52
C GLU A 91 -25.46 17.07 13.32
N ALA A 92 -26.64 16.53 12.99
CA ALA A 92 -27.29 15.45 13.72
C ALA A 92 -27.14 14.08 13.06
N SER A 93 -26.93 14.02 11.74
CA SER A 93 -26.92 12.78 10.96
C SER A 93 -25.99 12.84 9.75
N ALA A 94 -25.60 11.64 9.34
CA ALA A 94 -24.99 11.38 8.05
C ALA A 94 -25.86 10.35 7.33
N ASP A 95 -26.33 10.70 6.14
CA ASP A 95 -27.29 9.91 5.39
C ASP A 95 -26.70 9.55 4.02
N VAL A 96 -27.06 8.37 3.54
CA VAL A 96 -26.71 7.86 2.22
C VAL A 96 -27.86 7.00 1.70
N LYS A 97 -28.19 7.11 0.42
CA LYS A 97 -29.18 6.22 -0.19
C LYS A 97 -28.66 4.78 -0.17
N LEU A 98 -29.50 3.86 0.29
CA LEU A 98 -29.13 2.44 0.37
C LEU A 98 -28.66 1.89 -0.99
N GLN A 99 -29.38 2.19 -2.07
CA GLN A 99 -28.99 1.75 -3.41
C GLN A 99 -27.61 2.28 -3.82
N SER A 100 -27.34 3.58 -3.60
CA SER A 100 -26.02 4.19 -3.88
C SER A 100 -24.91 3.50 -3.08
N LEU A 101 -25.17 3.14 -1.83
CA LEU A 101 -24.22 2.41 -0.99
C LEU A 101 -23.94 0.99 -1.54
N LEU A 102 -24.99 0.27 -1.94
CA LEU A 102 -24.87 -1.07 -2.51
C LEU A 102 -24.15 -1.04 -3.85
N ASP A 103 -24.54 -0.15 -4.77
CA ASP A 103 -23.92 0.00 -6.08
C ASP A 103 -22.44 0.36 -5.97
N HIS A 104 -22.09 1.28 -5.08
CA HIS A 104 -20.69 1.63 -4.83
C HIS A 104 -19.90 0.44 -4.28
N THR A 105 -20.46 -0.28 -3.30
CA THR A 105 -19.85 -1.49 -2.73
C THR A 105 -19.62 -2.55 -3.81
N THR A 106 -20.62 -2.86 -4.63
CA THR A 106 -20.53 -3.80 -5.75
C THR A 106 -19.43 -3.39 -6.71
N ASN A 107 -19.45 -2.14 -7.18
CA ASN A 107 -18.46 -1.61 -8.11
C ASN A 107 -17.03 -1.71 -7.57
N ARG A 108 -16.85 -1.47 -6.26
CA ARG A 108 -15.54 -1.58 -5.60
C ARG A 108 -15.05 -3.02 -5.52
N ILE A 109 -15.92 -3.95 -5.14
CA ILE A 109 -15.60 -5.38 -5.07
C ILE A 109 -15.23 -5.89 -6.46
N VAL A 110 -16.05 -5.60 -7.47
CA VAL A 110 -15.78 -6.01 -8.87
C VAL A 110 -14.44 -5.47 -9.36
N LYS A 111 -14.13 -4.19 -9.11
CA LYS A 111 -12.84 -3.60 -9.49
C LYS A 111 -11.66 -4.25 -8.76
N LEU A 112 -11.81 -4.58 -7.48
CA LEU A 112 -10.76 -5.24 -6.69
C LEU A 112 -10.52 -6.68 -7.15
N GLN A 113 -11.60 -7.39 -7.47
CA GLN A 113 -11.59 -8.79 -7.87
C GLN A 113 -11.43 -8.98 -9.38
N SER A 114 -11.30 -7.90 -10.17
CA SER A 114 -11.12 -7.95 -11.62
C SER A 114 -10.10 -9.01 -12.09
N PRO A 115 -8.91 -9.15 -11.48
CA PRO A 115 -7.97 -10.20 -11.86
C PRO A 115 -8.54 -11.62 -11.75
N VAL A 116 -9.34 -11.89 -10.71
CA VAL A 116 -10.00 -13.17 -10.48
C VAL A 116 -11.18 -13.33 -11.42
N LEU A 117 -12.02 -12.29 -11.56
CA LEU A 117 -13.19 -12.30 -12.43
C LEU A 117 -12.82 -12.58 -13.90
N HIS A 118 -11.67 -12.07 -14.38
CA HIS A 118 -11.16 -12.35 -15.72
C HIS A 118 -10.73 -13.80 -15.94
N THR A 119 -10.52 -14.60 -14.89
CA THR A 119 -10.18 -16.03 -15.02
C THR A 119 -11.41 -16.92 -15.24
N ILE A 120 -12.61 -16.42 -14.93
CA ILE A 120 -13.85 -17.19 -14.99
C ILE A 120 -14.43 -17.05 -16.40
N GLN A 121 -14.55 -18.16 -17.11
CA GLN A 121 -15.15 -18.19 -18.45
C GLN A 121 -16.68 -18.14 -18.36
N ASN A 122 -17.32 -17.49 -19.35
CA ASN A 122 -18.78 -17.46 -19.52
C ASN A 122 -19.58 -16.89 -18.33
N MET A 123 -19.06 -15.87 -17.66
CA MET A 123 -19.80 -15.13 -16.63
C MET A 123 -20.77 -14.15 -17.30
N SER A 124 -22.07 -14.41 -17.21
CA SER A 124 -23.13 -13.49 -17.69
C SER A 124 -23.68 -12.59 -16.60
N ASP A 125 -23.83 -13.14 -15.38
CA ASP A 125 -24.55 -12.49 -14.29
C ASP A 125 -23.82 -12.68 -12.96
N LEU A 126 -23.85 -11.64 -12.12
CA LEU A 126 -23.31 -11.65 -10.76
C LEU A 126 -24.38 -11.16 -9.79
N GLU A 127 -24.57 -11.89 -8.70
CA GLU A 127 -25.48 -11.53 -7.62
C GLU A 127 -24.67 -11.12 -6.38
N LEU A 128 -24.92 -9.91 -5.87
CA LEU A 128 -24.36 -9.48 -4.58
C LEU A 128 -25.30 -9.89 -3.45
N ILE A 129 -24.96 -10.96 -2.75
CA ILE A 129 -25.63 -11.36 -1.52
C ILE A 129 -24.97 -10.63 -0.34
N SER A 130 -25.72 -9.77 0.35
CA SER A 130 -25.20 -8.94 1.46
C SER A 130 -25.97 -9.19 2.75
N LYS A 131 -25.26 -9.11 3.87
CA LYS A 131 -25.83 -9.04 5.22
C LYS A 131 -25.50 -7.68 5.81
N TRP A 132 -26.49 -7.06 6.46
CA TRP A 132 -26.30 -5.81 7.18
C TRP A 132 -26.85 -5.94 8.61
N GLY A 133 -26.42 -5.04 9.48
CA GLY A 133 -26.85 -4.97 10.88
C GLY A 133 -26.56 -3.60 11.45
N PHE A 134 -27.21 -3.28 12.56
CA PHE A 134 -27.03 -2.05 13.31
C PHE A 134 -26.68 -2.40 14.75
N ASP A 135 -25.61 -1.83 15.27
CA ASP A 135 -25.16 -2.06 16.65
C ASP A 135 -24.99 -0.73 17.38
N GLY A 136 -25.34 -0.74 18.67
CA GLY A 136 -25.19 0.41 19.55
C GLY A 136 -23.75 0.50 20.06
N SER A 137 -23.25 1.72 20.26
CA SER A 137 -21.98 1.93 20.94
C SER A 137 -22.17 2.86 22.14
N SER A 138 -21.64 2.44 23.29
CA SER A 138 -21.70 3.17 24.56
C SER A 138 -20.30 3.65 24.98
N ASN A 139 -20.24 4.55 25.97
CA ASN A 139 -19.00 5.08 26.55
C ASN A 139 -18.11 5.94 25.63
N HIS A 140 -18.70 6.66 24.67
CA HIS A 140 -17.96 7.68 23.92
C HIS A 140 -17.66 8.90 24.79
N PRO A 141 -16.41 9.39 24.83
CA PRO A 141 -16.08 10.59 25.58
C PRO A 141 -16.81 11.80 24.99
N SER A 142 -17.59 12.50 25.81
CA SER A 142 -18.21 13.76 25.43
C SER A 142 -17.14 14.85 25.35
N TYR A 143 -17.00 15.44 24.18
CA TYR A 143 -16.19 16.65 24.02
C TYR A 143 -17.00 17.84 24.53
N LYS A 144 -16.33 18.83 25.14
CA LYS A 144 -16.94 20.02 25.74
C LYS A 144 -17.93 20.67 24.75
N GLN A 145 -19.23 20.52 25.04
CA GLN A 145 -20.33 21.16 24.32
C GLN A 145 -20.53 22.59 24.81
#